data_AF-A0A0N0UHL0-F1
#
_entry.id   AF-A0A0N0UHL0-F1
#
_cell.length_a   1.000
_cell.length_b   1.000
_cell.length_c   1.000
_cell.angle_alpha   90.00
_cell.angle_beta   90.00
_cell.angle_gamma   90.00
#
_symmetry.space_group_name_H-M   'P 1'
#
loop_
_entity.id
_entity.type
_entity.pdbx_description
1 polymer ?
#
loop_
_entity_poly.entity_id
_entity_poly.type
_entity_poly.pdbx_seq_one_letter_code
_entity_poly.pdbx_strand_id
1 'polypeptide(L)'
;MEIIRYDMRKLPFIECEQVYRYCGLFKISCGHVHGFAEFELPEGSHPPDLVQWASVFRALKGMDISQVMHYMKQHQTLLGNERMLFLHEAVSHLLLNLEQASTSDDRLSQEEIRTFLMQYALTYYSF
;
A
#
# COMPACT_ATOMS: atom_id res chain seq x y z
N MET A 1 5.36 -8.01 0.44
CA MET A 1 4.62 -6.73 0.45
C MET A 1 5.32 -5.77 -0.50
N GLU A 2 4.61 -4.79 -1.03
CA GLU A 2 5.14 -3.85 -2.01
C GLU A 2 4.65 -2.44 -1.69
N ILE A 3 5.49 -1.43 -1.92
CA ILE A 3 5.10 -0.03 -1.83
C ILE A 3 5.64 0.72 -3.04
N ILE A 4 4.82 1.59 -3.60
CA ILE A 4 5.16 2.41 -4.75
C ILE A 4 4.74 3.84 -4.49
N ARG A 5 5.64 4.78 -4.73
CA ARG A 5 5.33 6.21 -4.85
C ARG A 5 5.18 6.52 -6.33
N TYR A 6 4.09 7.15 -6.73
CA TYR A 6 3.86 7.54 -8.11
C TYR A 6 3.85 9.07 -8.29
N ASP A 7 4.06 9.54 -9.53
CA ASP A 7 3.92 10.95 -9.90
C ASP A 7 2.48 11.21 -10.35
N MET A 8 1.66 11.82 -9.48
CA MET A 8 0.26 12.16 -9.80
C MET A 8 0.13 13.00 -11.07
N ARG A 9 1.13 13.81 -11.42
CA ARG A 9 1.10 14.65 -12.64
C ARG A 9 1.16 13.83 -13.92
N LYS A 10 1.58 12.57 -13.82
CA LYS A 10 1.64 11.65 -14.96
C LYS A 10 0.40 10.76 -15.07
N LEU A 11 -0.44 10.70 -14.03
CA LEU A 11 -1.67 9.91 -14.08
C LEU A 11 -2.66 10.57 -15.05
N PRO A 12 -3.14 9.84 -16.07
CA PRO A 12 -4.12 10.38 -16.98
C PRO A 12 -5.44 10.61 -16.22
N PHE A 13 -6.18 11.65 -16.60
CA PHE A 13 -7.54 11.96 -16.11
C PHE A 13 -7.68 12.55 -14.69
N ILE A 14 -6.59 12.87 -13.98
CA ILE A 14 -6.66 13.64 -12.73
C ILE A 14 -6.39 15.12 -13.05
N GLU A 15 -7.42 15.97 -12.97
CA GLU A 15 -7.25 17.43 -12.96
C GLU A 15 -6.54 17.84 -11.67
N CYS A 16 -5.20 17.84 -11.71
CA CYS A 16 -4.40 18.09 -10.53
C CYS A 16 -4.15 19.60 -10.41
N GLU A 17 -4.92 20.28 -9.57
CA GLU A 17 -4.59 21.62 -9.10
C GLU A 17 -3.30 21.57 -8.25
N GLN A 18 -2.14 21.69 -8.92
CA GLN A 18 -0.81 22.12 -8.46
C GLN A 18 -0.25 21.67 -7.07
N VAL A 19 -0.86 20.75 -6.33
CA VAL A 19 -0.32 20.29 -5.04
C VAL A 19 0.58 19.09 -5.29
N TYR A 20 1.89 19.27 -5.07
CA TYR A 20 2.87 18.19 -5.03
C TYR A 20 2.55 17.27 -3.83
N ARG A 21 1.71 16.27 -4.05
CA ARG A 21 1.35 15.28 -3.02
C ARG A 21 2.37 14.15 -2.98
N TYR A 22 2.83 13.80 -1.78
CA TYR A 22 3.63 12.59 -1.59
C TYR A 22 2.68 11.41 -1.40
N CYS A 23 2.38 10.73 -2.49
CA CYS A 23 1.38 9.69 -2.52
C CYS A 23 1.87 8.42 -3.21
N GLY A 24 1.11 7.35 -3.02
CA GLY A 24 1.49 6.06 -3.53
C GLY A 24 0.48 4.97 -3.22
N LEU A 25 0.86 3.74 -3.56
CA LEU A 25 0.09 2.54 -3.27
C LEU A 25 0.91 1.60 -2.39
N PHE A 26 0.26 1.07 -1.36
CA PHE A 26 0.76 -0.02 -0.53
C PHE A 26 0.00 -1.30 -0.85
N LYS A 27 0.73 -2.39 -1.04
CA LYS A 27 0.19 -3.73 -1.32
C LYS A 27 0.67 -4.73 -0.27
N ILE A 28 -0.29 -5.43 0.31
CA ILE A 28 -0.10 -6.61 1.15
C ILE A 28 -0.60 -7.86 0.42
N SER A 29 -0.03 -9.02 0.72
CA SER A 29 -0.39 -10.27 0.02
C SER A 29 -0.41 -11.44 0.97
N CYS A 30 -1.40 -12.31 0.80
CA CYS A 30 -1.55 -13.58 1.50
C CYS A 30 -1.84 -14.65 0.44
N GLY A 31 -0.83 -15.46 0.10
CA GLY A 31 -0.90 -16.35 -1.07
C GLY A 31 -1.11 -15.55 -2.37
N HIS A 32 -2.15 -15.91 -3.13
CA HIS A 32 -2.54 -15.25 -4.37
C HIS A 32 -3.53 -14.09 -4.16
N VAL A 33 -3.92 -13.80 -2.92
CA VAL A 33 -4.86 -12.74 -2.60
C VAL A 33 -4.10 -11.49 -2.16
N HIS A 34 -4.56 -10.34 -2.63
CA HIS A 34 -3.90 -9.06 -2.41
C HIS A 34 -4.83 -8.08 -1.73
N GLY A 35 -4.27 -7.24 -0.88
CA GLY A 35 -4.92 -6.05 -0.35
C GLY A 35 -4.13 -4.83 -0.76
N PHE A 36 -4.84 -3.75 -1.01
CA PHE A 36 -4.28 -2.50 -1.51
C PHE A 36 -4.84 -1.34 -0.70
N ALA A 37 -4.00 -0.33 -0.48
CA ALA A 37 -4.40 0.97 0.03
C ALA A 37 -3.58 2.05 -0.64
N GLU A 38 -4.24 3.14 -1.01
CA GLU A 38 -3.53 4.36 -1.39
C GLU A 38 -3.06 5.07 -0.12
N PHE A 39 -1.94 5.77 -0.23
CA PHE A 39 -1.48 6.66 0.83
C PHE A 39 -1.21 8.03 0.23
N GLU A 40 -1.51 9.05 1.02
CA GLU A 40 -1.11 10.43 0.79
C GLU A 40 -0.53 10.95 2.11
N LEU A 41 0.69 11.48 2.06
CA LEU A 41 1.33 12.08 3.21
C LEU A 41 1.11 13.60 3.17
N PRO A 42 0.79 14.21 4.33
CA PRO A 42 0.64 15.65 4.41
C PRO A 42 1.98 16.35 4.13
N GLU A 43 1.88 17.58 3.64
CA GLU A 43 3.05 18.42 3.38
C GLU A 43 3.89 18.58 4.66
N GLY A 44 5.21 18.41 4.52
CA GLY A 44 6.15 18.40 5.65
C GLY A 44 6.36 17.03 6.30
N SER A 45 5.50 16.03 6.04
CA SER A 45 5.67 14.65 6.51
C SER A 45 6.32 13.71 5.48
N HIS A 46 6.84 14.28 4.38
CA HIS A 46 7.46 13.52 3.31
C HIS A 46 8.76 12.86 3.80
N PRO A 47 8.88 11.52 3.72
CA PRO A 47 10.12 10.89 4.10
C PRO A 47 11.20 11.19 3.06
N PRO A 48 12.46 11.44 3.49
CA PRO A 48 13.58 11.61 2.57
C PRO A 48 13.89 10.31 1.81
N ASP A 49 13.57 9.16 2.42
CA ASP A 49 13.75 7.83 1.85
C ASP A 49 12.50 6.97 2.13
N LEU A 50 11.79 6.59 1.05
CA LEU A 50 10.61 5.73 1.13
C LEU A 50 10.95 4.33 1.66
N VAL A 51 12.11 3.78 1.30
CA VAL A 51 12.56 2.44 1.69
C VAL A 51 12.77 2.40 3.19
N GLN A 52 13.48 3.38 3.74
CA GLN A 52 13.69 3.48 5.18
C GLN A 52 12.36 3.67 5.91
N TRP A 53 11.49 4.54 5.41
CA TRP A 53 10.18 4.80 6.01
C TRP A 53 9.26 3.58 6.01
N ALA A 54 9.25 2.80 4.92
CA ALA A 54 8.46 1.58 4.77
C ALA A 54 9.09 0.35 5.45
N SER A 55 10.35 0.43 5.88
CA SER A 55 11.08 -0.72 6.44
C SER A 55 10.42 -1.34 7.67
N VAL A 56 9.62 -0.56 8.42
CA VAL A 56 8.85 -1.05 9.57
C VAL A 56 7.86 -2.16 9.23
N PHE A 57 7.40 -2.22 7.98
CA PHE A 57 6.47 -3.26 7.53
C PHE A 57 7.16 -4.60 7.28
N ARG A 58 8.50 -4.66 7.24
CA ARG A 58 9.23 -5.93 7.13
C ARG A 58 8.89 -6.89 8.26
N ALA A 59 8.56 -6.36 9.45
CA ALA A 59 8.14 -7.17 10.58
C ALA A 59 6.88 -8.00 10.30
N LEU A 60 6.01 -7.56 9.39
CA LEU A 60 4.79 -8.27 9.02
C LEU A 60 5.04 -9.47 8.10
N LYS A 61 6.26 -9.62 7.57
CA LYS A 61 6.56 -10.67 6.60
C LYS A 61 6.48 -12.05 7.25
N GLY A 62 5.71 -12.94 6.62
CA GLY A 62 5.51 -14.31 7.11
C GLY A 62 4.48 -14.42 8.24
N MET A 63 3.89 -13.30 8.68
CA MET A 63 2.79 -13.32 9.62
C MET A 63 1.49 -13.76 8.92
N ASP A 64 0.66 -14.52 9.63
CA ASP A 64 -0.74 -14.69 9.25
C ASP A 64 -1.58 -13.45 9.57
N ILE A 65 -2.82 -13.40 9.07
CA ILE A 65 -3.72 -12.25 9.25
C ILE A 65 -3.99 -11.95 10.73
N SER A 66 -4.14 -12.97 11.57
CA SER A 66 -4.41 -12.78 12.99
C SER A 66 -3.21 -12.16 13.71
N GLN A 67 -2.00 -12.57 13.33
CA GLN A 67 -0.74 -12.02 13.82
C GLN A 67 -0.55 -10.57 13.36
N VAL A 68 -0.88 -10.25 12.10
CA VAL A 68 -0.85 -8.87 11.58
C VAL A 68 -1.81 -7.98 12.37
N MET A 69 -3.05 -8.42 12.58
CA MET A 69 -4.05 -7.66 13.35
C MET A 69 -3.61 -7.45 14.81
N HIS A 70 -2.96 -8.45 15.41
CA HIS A 70 -2.37 -8.32 16.75
C HIS A 70 -1.19 -7.33 16.75
N TYR A 71 -0.29 -7.43 15.78
CA TYR A 71 0.86 -6.55 15.63
C TYR A 71 0.43 -5.08 15.53
N MET A 72 -0.59 -4.79 14.71
CA MET A 72 -1.11 -3.44 14.52
C MET A 72 -1.63 -2.83 15.83
N LYS A 73 -2.33 -3.61 16.66
CA LYS A 73 -2.80 -3.15 17.97
C LYS A 73 -1.66 -2.82 18.94
N GLN A 74 -0.57 -3.60 18.90
CA GLN A 74 0.56 -3.43 19.83
C GLN A 74 1.54 -2.31 19.40
N HIS A 75 1.64 -2.02 18.10
CA HIS A 75 2.70 -1.18 17.54
C HIS A 75 2.21 0.15 16.95
N GLN A 76 1.04 0.66 17.38
CA GLN A 76 0.50 1.92 16.87
C GLN A 76 1.46 3.10 17.05
N THR A 77 2.12 3.22 18.19
CA THR A 77 3.11 4.29 18.44
C THR A 77 4.33 4.20 17.53
N LEU A 78 4.80 2.98 17.21
CA LEU A 78 5.95 2.75 16.34
C LEU A 78 5.62 3.05 14.86
N LEU A 79 4.43 2.63 14.43
CA LEU A 79 3.96 2.85 13.08
C LEU A 79 3.55 4.30 12.85
N GLY A 80 3.02 4.99 13.87
CA GLY A 80 2.46 6.32 13.67
C GLY A 80 1.18 6.29 12.85
N ASN A 81 0.50 7.43 12.76
CA ASN A 81 -0.86 7.49 12.24
C ASN A 81 -0.94 7.20 10.75
N GLU A 82 -0.01 7.76 9.97
CA GLU A 82 -0.02 7.66 8.51
C GLU A 82 0.18 6.21 8.07
N ARG A 83 1.21 5.54 8.59
CA ARG A 83 1.50 4.13 8.28
C ARG A 83 0.42 3.19 8.78
N MET A 84 -0.17 3.50 9.94
CA MET A 84 -1.25 2.70 10.49
C MET A 84 -2.52 2.78 9.63
N LEU A 85 -2.84 3.98 9.10
CA LEU A 85 -4.04 4.21 8.31
C LEU A 85 -4.09 3.33 7.05
N PHE A 86 -3.09 3.44 6.17
CA PHE A 86 -3.10 2.65 4.94
C PHE A 86 -2.79 1.17 5.18
N LEU A 87 -2.09 0.81 6.28
CA LEU A 87 -1.97 -0.59 6.66
C LEU A 87 -3.33 -1.19 7.02
N HIS A 88 -4.16 -0.47 7.79
CA HIS A 88 -5.53 -0.90 8.10
C HIS A 88 -6.38 -1.05 6.86
N GLU A 89 -6.34 -0.08 5.96
CA GLU A 89 -7.09 -0.13 4.71
C GLU A 89 -6.65 -1.32 3.84
N ALA A 90 -5.34 -1.54 3.70
CA ALA A 90 -4.81 -2.64 2.88
C ALA A 90 -5.15 -4.01 3.49
N VAL A 91 -5.09 -4.16 4.81
CA VAL A 91 -5.51 -5.39 5.50
C VAL A 91 -7.02 -5.60 5.37
N SER A 92 -7.82 -4.54 5.48
CA SER A 92 -9.28 -4.64 5.32
C SER A 92 -9.65 -5.07 3.89
N HIS A 93 -9.03 -4.47 2.89
CA HIS A 93 -9.21 -4.85 1.50
C HIS A 93 -8.74 -6.30 1.25
N LEU A 94 -7.63 -6.73 1.87
CA LEU A 94 -7.18 -8.12 1.80
C LEU A 94 -8.22 -9.09 2.37
N LEU A 95 -8.81 -8.76 3.53
CA LEU A 95 -9.84 -9.59 4.17
C LEU A 95 -11.09 -9.72 3.28
N LEU A 96 -11.59 -8.61 2.75
CA LEU A 96 -12.70 -8.61 1.78
C LEU A 96 -12.38 -9.51 0.58
N ASN A 97 -11.15 -9.42 0.09
CA ASN A 97 -10.70 -10.19 -1.06
C ASN A 97 -10.52 -11.68 -0.78
N LEU A 98 -10.18 -12.04 0.47
CA LEU A 98 -10.11 -13.43 0.93
C LEU A 98 -11.53 -14.02 1.05
N GLU A 99 -12.50 -13.24 1.51
CA GLU A 99 -13.91 -13.65 1.58
C GLU A 99 -14.54 -13.80 0.19
N GLN A 100 -14.15 -12.96 -0.77
CA GLN A 100 -14.69 -12.94 -2.14
C GLN A 100 -13.92 -13.83 -3.13
N ALA A 101 -12.80 -14.44 -2.73
CA ALA A 101 -11.96 -15.26 -3.62
C ALA A 101 -12.72 -16.45 -4.25
N SER A 102 -13.92 -16.78 -3.76
CA SER A 102 -14.82 -17.80 -4.31
C SER A 102 -15.81 -17.30 -5.37
N THR A 103 -15.90 -16.00 -5.70
CA THR A 103 -17.06 -15.47 -6.45
C THR A 103 -16.79 -14.59 -7.69
N SER A 104 -15.56 -14.34 -8.14
CA SER A 104 -15.34 -13.35 -9.23
C SER A 104 -14.08 -13.57 -10.08
N ASP A 105 -14.24 -13.56 -11.41
CA ASP A 105 -13.19 -13.68 -12.45
C ASP A 105 -12.72 -12.31 -13.01
N ASP A 106 -13.32 -11.21 -12.53
CA ASP A 106 -13.18 -9.86 -13.12
C ASP A 106 -12.08 -9.01 -12.46
N ARG A 107 -11.02 -9.68 -11.98
CA ARG A 107 -9.95 -9.02 -11.22
C ARG A 107 -8.78 -8.75 -12.15
N LEU A 108 -8.37 -7.48 -12.29
CA LEU A 108 -7.11 -7.11 -12.93
C LEU A 108 -5.99 -8.00 -12.41
N SER A 109 -5.26 -8.63 -13.32
CA SER A 109 -4.15 -9.50 -12.97
C SER A 109 -3.08 -8.72 -12.21
N GLN A 110 -2.31 -9.44 -11.39
CA GLN A 110 -1.19 -8.86 -10.66
C GLN A 110 -0.21 -8.12 -11.58
N GLU A 111 -0.03 -8.62 -12.80
CA GLU A 111 0.87 -8.04 -13.80
C GLU A 111 0.30 -6.75 -14.39
N GLU A 112 -1.01 -6.66 -14.62
CA GLU A 112 -1.66 -5.44 -15.13
C GLU A 112 -1.59 -4.30 -14.11
N ILE A 113 -1.94 -4.57 -12.85
CA ILE A 113 -1.84 -3.58 -11.76
C ILE A 113 -0.40 -3.11 -11.62
N ARG A 114 0.57 -4.03 -11.62
CA ARG A 114 1.98 -3.70 -11.51
C ARG A 114 2.47 -2.90 -12.70
N THR A 115 2.11 -3.28 -13.92
CA THR A 115 2.54 -2.58 -15.15
C THR A 115 2.02 -1.16 -15.17
N PHE A 116 0.73 -0.97 -14.85
CA PHE A 116 0.12 0.35 -14.73
C PHE A 116 0.83 1.21 -13.68
N LEU A 117 1.03 0.69 -12.47
CA LEU A 117 1.70 1.45 -11.40
C LEU A 117 3.15 1.80 -11.76
N MET A 118 3.88 0.86 -12.36
CA MET A 118 5.28 1.06 -12.74
C MET A 118 5.45 2.15 -13.80
N GLN A 119 4.47 2.34 -14.69
CA GLN A 119 4.49 3.40 -15.69
C GLN A 119 4.55 4.80 -15.07
N TYR A 120 4.01 4.96 -13.86
CA TYR A 120 3.92 6.23 -13.15
C TYR A 120 4.80 6.30 -11.90
N ALA A 121 5.61 5.28 -11.64
CA ALA A 121 6.43 5.15 -10.44
C ALA A 121 7.56 6.20 -10.39
N LEU A 122 7.69 6.86 -9.25
CA LEU A 122 8.88 7.60 -8.86
C LEU A 122 9.82 6.75 -8.02
N THR A 123 9.27 5.88 -7.17
CA THR A 123 10.05 5.00 -6.29
C THR A 123 9.25 3.74 -6.04
N TYR A 124 9.91 2.58 -6.08
CA TYR A 124 9.30 1.29 -5.81
C TYR A 124 10.18 0.49 -4.87
N TYR A 125 9.54 -0.18 -3.91
CA TYR A 125 10.22 -1.08 -2.99
C TYR A 125 9.37 -2.33 -2.71
N SER A 126 10.01 -3.48 -2.76
CA SER A 126 9.41 -4.79 -2.48
C SER A 126 10.20 -5.49 -1.37
N PHE A 127 9.48 -6.09 -0.43
CA PHE A 127 10.03 -6.75 0.76
C PHE A 127 9.34 -8.08 1.05
#